data_AF-R0BTF9-F1
#
_entry.id   AF-R0BTF9-F1
#
_cell.length_a   1.000
_cell.length_b   1.000
_cell.length_c   1.000
_cell.angle_alpha   90.00
_cell.angle_beta   90.00
_cell.angle_gamma   90.00
#
_symmetry.space_group_name_H-M   'P 1'
#
loop_
_entity.id
_entity.type
_entity.pdbx_description
1 polymer ?
#
loop_
_entity_poly.entity_id
_entity_poly.type
_entity_poly.pdbx_seq_one_letter_code
_entity_poly.pdbx_strand_id
1 'polypeptide(L)'
;MVRSENQVANPVRTNIELSEKVLELNKQLEQEPENAELWIKRGLALVEQNLMREAVESYSKALCLDPFNWLGYRNRAHRHLSCWEFQEACSDFIMSTRLVPNTVDIHEIWEAWYLLALSHYLLGEYEKAADAYKTCYSLAHGDDIITTTGWYWSTLMRLGRKEEAENILAFITKDMKFEASREAYFSTLRMFKGWVSPEDTEAQCNMPDCKDKFTRLYAISNYYYITGDLENSNRVIDRILEEAGPQWWMVFGYLAAMVDKKARSNA
;
A
#
# COMPACT_ATOMS: atom_id res chain seq x y z
N MET A 1 14.87 -10.00 -19.60
CA MET A 1 15.20 -8.56 -19.50
C MET A 1 14.75 -8.13 -18.11
N VAL A 2 15.69 -8.02 -17.17
CA VAL A 2 15.41 -7.62 -15.78
C VAL A 2 14.88 -6.20 -15.83
N ARG A 3 13.60 -6.02 -15.51
CA ARG A 3 12.94 -4.70 -15.51
C ARG A 3 13.44 -3.93 -14.30
N SER A 4 14.62 -3.33 -14.44
CA SER A 4 15.14 -2.36 -13.50
C SER A 4 14.30 -1.09 -13.61
N GLU A 5 13.64 -0.69 -12.52
CA GLU A 5 13.40 0.71 -12.15
C GLU A 5 13.09 1.64 -13.33
N ASN A 6 11.92 1.49 -13.95
CA ASN A 6 11.44 2.49 -14.89
C ASN A 6 10.26 3.25 -14.28
N GLN A 7 10.64 4.40 -13.71
CA GLN A 7 9.93 5.68 -13.75
C GLN A 7 8.87 5.90 -12.70
N VAL A 8 9.38 6.31 -11.55
CA VAL A 8 8.62 6.82 -10.43
C VAL A 8 9.26 8.17 -10.15
N ALA A 9 8.60 9.24 -10.58
CA ALA A 9 9.12 10.61 -10.62
C ALA A 9 10.26 10.95 -11.62
N ASN A 10 10.64 10.08 -12.57
CA ASN A 10 11.55 10.47 -13.66
C ASN A 10 10.77 11.09 -14.82
N PRO A 11 11.02 12.33 -15.29
CA PRO A 11 10.30 12.96 -16.41
C PRO A 11 10.46 12.22 -17.76
N VAL A 12 11.50 11.38 -17.88
CA VAL A 12 11.72 10.55 -19.08
C VAL A 12 10.62 9.49 -19.15
N ARG A 13 10.11 9.22 -20.36
CA ARG A 13 9.11 8.17 -20.65
C ARG A 13 9.75 6.81 -20.83
N THR A 14 9.03 5.74 -20.53
CA THR A 14 9.58 4.40 -20.55
C THR A 14 9.70 3.94 -22.00
N ASN A 15 10.77 3.21 -22.31
CA ASN A 15 10.96 2.60 -23.63
C ASN A 15 10.46 1.14 -23.65
N ILE A 16 9.72 0.71 -22.62
CA ILE A 16 9.11 -0.61 -22.59
C ILE A 16 8.03 -0.66 -23.68
N GLU A 17 8.14 -1.64 -24.56
CA GLU A 17 7.14 -1.90 -25.60
C GLU A 17 5.79 -2.26 -24.97
N LEU A 18 4.71 -1.69 -25.52
CA LEU A 18 3.36 -1.89 -25.02
C LEU A 18 2.87 -3.30 -25.39
N SER A 19 2.22 -3.97 -24.43
CA SER A 19 1.55 -5.24 -24.66
C SER A 19 0.45 -5.14 -25.73
N GLU A 20 0.15 -6.25 -26.39
CA GLU A 20 -0.96 -6.37 -27.34
C GLU A 20 -2.28 -5.85 -26.76
N LYS A 21 -2.54 -6.11 -25.47
CA LYS A 21 -3.73 -5.63 -24.75
C LYS A 21 -3.82 -4.09 -24.76
N VAL A 22 -2.70 -3.40 -24.51
CA VAL A 22 -2.67 -1.93 -24.55
C VAL A 22 -2.77 -1.42 -25.99
N LEU A 23 -2.12 -2.07 -26.95
CA LEU A 23 -2.20 -1.69 -28.37
C LEU A 23 -3.63 -1.81 -28.91
N GLU A 24 -4.36 -2.85 -28.53
CA GLU A 24 -5.75 -3.04 -28.92
C GLU A 24 -6.67 -1.99 -28.28
N LEU A 25 -6.48 -1.69 -26.99
CA LEU A 25 -7.20 -0.61 -26.32
C LEU A 25 -6.91 0.76 -26.95
N ASN A 26 -5.68 1.01 -27.41
CA ASN A 26 -5.35 2.24 -28.14
C ASN A 26 -6.15 2.35 -29.45
N LYS A 27 -6.26 1.26 -30.24
CA LYS A 27 -7.07 1.26 -31.48
C LYS A 27 -8.56 1.51 -31.20
N GLN A 28 -9.10 0.95 -30.12
CA GLN A 28 -10.49 1.21 -29.72
C GLN A 28 -10.66 2.68 -29.31
N LEU A 29 -9.70 3.26 -28.58
CA LEU A 29 -9.70 4.66 -28.20
C LEU A 29 -9.49 5.63 -29.38
N GLU A 30 -8.86 5.21 -30.48
CA GLU A 30 -8.83 5.99 -31.73
C GLU A 30 -10.24 6.13 -32.34
N GLN A 31 -11.08 5.11 -32.17
CA GLN A 31 -12.47 5.12 -32.66
C GLN A 31 -13.43 5.80 -31.66
N GLU A 32 -13.18 5.62 -30.36
CA GLU A 32 -14.02 6.10 -29.26
C GLU A 32 -13.20 6.89 -28.20
N PRO A 33 -12.65 8.07 -28.54
CA PRO A 33 -11.72 8.79 -27.66
C PRO A 33 -12.35 9.32 -26.37
N GLU A 34 -13.68 9.46 -26.33
CA GLU A 34 -14.45 9.96 -25.19
C GLU A 34 -15.04 8.83 -24.32
N ASN A 35 -14.66 7.57 -24.58
CA ASN A 35 -15.12 6.44 -23.79
C ASN A 35 -14.29 6.28 -22.51
N ALA A 36 -14.81 6.79 -21.38
CA ALA A 36 -14.15 6.75 -20.07
C ALA A 36 -13.77 5.33 -19.63
N GLU A 37 -14.63 4.35 -19.91
CA GLU A 37 -14.41 2.95 -19.53
C GLU A 37 -13.22 2.33 -20.28
N LEU A 38 -13.02 2.67 -21.56
CA LEU A 38 -11.84 2.24 -22.31
C LEU A 38 -10.56 2.85 -21.73
N TRP A 39 -10.60 4.10 -21.27
CA TRP A 39 -9.46 4.73 -20.59
C TRP A 39 -9.13 4.05 -19.25
N ILE A 40 -10.13 3.64 -18.46
CA ILE A 40 -9.96 2.81 -17.25
C ILE A 40 -9.31 1.47 -17.61
N LYS A 41 -9.86 0.74 -18.59
CA LYS A 41 -9.32 -0.56 -19.05
C LYS A 41 -7.88 -0.45 -19.53
N ARG A 42 -7.54 0.63 -20.24
CA ARG A 42 -6.16 0.93 -20.65
C ARG A 42 -5.26 1.14 -19.44
N GLY A 43 -5.72 1.89 -18.44
CA GLY A 43 -5.01 2.07 -17.17
C GLY A 43 -4.70 0.72 -16.51
N LEU A 44 -5.69 -0.15 -16.37
CA LEU A 44 -5.53 -1.49 -15.79
C LEU A 44 -4.50 -2.35 -16.56
N ALA A 45 -4.56 -2.33 -17.90
CA ALA A 45 -3.60 -3.04 -18.75
C ALA A 45 -2.15 -2.49 -18.67
N LEU A 46 -2.00 -1.20 -18.34
CA LEU A 46 -0.69 -0.59 -18.08
C LEU A 46 -0.14 -0.99 -16.71
N VAL A 47 -1.01 -1.11 -15.69
CA VAL A 47 -0.63 -1.64 -14.37
C VAL A 47 -0.07 -3.05 -14.47
N GLU A 48 -0.68 -3.92 -15.28
CA GLU A 48 -0.19 -5.29 -15.54
C GLU A 48 1.24 -5.33 -16.11
N GLN A 49 1.71 -4.23 -16.71
CA GLN A 49 3.05 -4.07 -17.25
C GLN A 49 4.00 -3.30 -16.33
N ASN A 50 3.54 -2.90 -15.14
CA ASN A 50 4.21 -1.98 -14.22
C ASN A 50 4.43 -0.56 -14.79
N LEU A 51 3.61 -0.14 -15.75
CA LEU A 51 3.65 1.22 -16.33
C LEU A 51 2.75 2.15 -15.51
N MET A 52 3.16 2.45 -14.28
CA MET A 52 2.30 3.09 -13.28
C MET A 52 1.98 4.55 -13.60
N ARG A 53 2.96 5.32 -14.10
CA ARG A 53 2.72 6.71 -14.53
C ARG A 53 1.76 6.78 -15.73
N GLU A 54 1.95 5.94 -16.73
CA GLU A 54 1.06 5.86 -17.89
C GLU A 54 -0.36 5.43 -17.47
N ALA A 55 -0.47 4.55 -16.46
CA ALA A 55 -1.76 4.18 -15.88
C ALA A 55 -2.45 5.38 -15.19
N VAL A 56 -1.71 6.20 -14.42
CA VAL A 56 -2.22 7.45 -13.82
C VAL A 56 -2.79 8.39 -14.88
N GLU A 57 -2.11 8.54 -16.02
CA GLU A 57 -2.59 9.37 -17.14
C GLU A 57 -3.86 8.82 -17.78
N SER A 58 -3.91 7.50 -17.97
CA SER A 58 -5.09 6.81 -18.46
C SER A 58 -6.29 7.04 -17.55
N TYR A 59 -6.12 6.87 -16.24
CA TYR A 59 -7.17 7.13 -15.27
C TYR A 59 -7.54 8.61 -15.19
N SER A 60 -6.58 9.51 -15.34
CA SER A 60 -6.85 10.95 -15.39
C SER A 60 -7.71 11.33 -16.60
N LYS A 61 -7.47 10.73 -17.76
CA LYS A 61 -8.33 10.91 -18.94
C LYS A 61 -9.73 10.36 -18.70
N ALA A 62 -9.85 9.18 -18.10
CA ALA A 62 -11.15 8.63 -17.72
C ALA A 62 -11.92 9.57 -16.77
N LEU A 63 -11.25 10.11 -15.74
CA LEU A 63 -11.87 11.03 -14.77
C LEU A 63 -12.21 12.41 -15.34
N CYS A 64 -11.55 12.85 -16.41
CA CYS A 64 -12.00 14.04 -17.15
C CYS A 64 -13.33 13.81 -17.87
N LEU A 65 -13.60 12.57 -18.31
CA LEU A 65 -14.81 12.19 -19.05
C LEU A 65 -15.95 11.77 -18.12
N ASP A 66 -15.62 11.10 -17.01
CA ASP A 66 -16.54 10.68 -15.96
C ASP A 66 -16.01 11.10 -14.58
N PRO A 67 -16.25 12.36 -14.15
CA PRO A 67 -15.66 12.93 -12.94
C PRO A 67 -16.26 12.39 -11.63
N PHE A 68 -17.32 11.57 -11.70
CA PHE A 68 -17.97 10.97 -10.54
C PHE A 68 -17.63 9.47 -10.38
N ASN A 69 -16.70 8.96 -11.18
CA ASN A 69 -16.27 7.57 -11.13
C ASN A 69 -15.39 7.27 -9.90
N TRP A 70 -16.00 6.80 -8.81
CA TRP A 70 -15.29 6.48 -7.57
C TRP A 70 -14.18 5.42 -7.74
N LEU A 71 -14.38 4.45 -8.65
CA LEU A 71 -13.38 3.43 -8.98
C LEU A 71 -12.20 4.02 -9.73
N GLY A 72 -12.44 4.99 -10.63
CA GLY A 72 -11.40 5.74 -11.32
C GLY A 72 -10.47 6.45 -10.35
N TYR A 73 -11.02 7.13 -9.34
CA TYR A 73 -10.24 7.75 -8.26
C TYR A 73 -9.47 6.70 -7.44
N ARG A 74 -10.11 5.59 -7.02
CA ARG A 74 -9.42 4.52 -6.26
C ARG A 74 -8.24 3.94 -7.04
N ASN A 75 -8.44 3.66 -8.32
CA ASN A 75 -7.41 3.08 -9.18
C ASN A 75 -6.25 4.05 -9.42
N ARG A 76 -6.55 5.34 -9.63
CA ARG A 76 -5.52 6.38 -9.78
C ARG A 76 -4.75 6.61 -8.48
N ALA A 77 -5.44 6.70 -7.34
CA ALA A 77 -4.84 6.86 -6.02
C ALA A 77 -3.83 5.75 -5.69
N HIS A 78 -4.19 4.50 -5.96
CA HIS A 78 -3.29 3.38 -5.73
C HIS A 78 -2.05 3.47 -6.65
N ARG A 79 -2.19 4.02 -7.87
CA ARG A 79 -1.03 4.25 -8.72
C ARG A 79 -0.22 5.48 -8.31
N HIS A 80 -0.83 6.51 -7.74
CA HIS A 80 -0.10 7.61 -7.08
C HIS A 80 0.78 7.10 -5.92
N LEU A 81 0.31 6.14 -5.11
CA LEU A 81 1.16 5.44 -4.12
C LEU A 81 2.35 4.76 -4.80
N SER A 82 2.09 4.02 -5.88
CA SER A 82 3.13 3.47 -6.75
C SER A 82 3.93 4.55 -7.48
N CYS A 83 3.62 5.83 -7.41
CA CYS A 83 4.42 6.89 -8.01
C CYS A 83 5.10 7.76 -6.95
N TRP A 84 5.00 7.37 -5.67
CA TRP A 84 5.48 8.15 -4.52
C TRP A 84 4.83 9.53 -4.38
N GLU A 85 3.65 9.67 -4.99
CA GLU A 85 2.79 10.85 -5.00
C GLU A 85 1.77 10.68 -3.87
N PHE A 86 2.25 10.67 -2.62
CA PHE A 86 1.43 10.29 -1.46
C PHE A 86 0.30 11.29 -1.17
N GLN A 87 0.53 12.59 -1.40
CA GLN A 87 -0.49 13.63 -1.23
C GLN A 87 -1.61 13.49 -2.27
N GLU A 88 -1.26 13.20 -3.51
CA GLU A 88 -2.18 12.93 -4.61
C GLU A 88 -2.99 11.66 -4.33
N ALA A 89 -2.33 10.60 -3.82
CA ALA A 89 -2.99 9.38 -3.38
C ALA A 89 -4.04 9.66 -2.29
N CYS A 90 -3.68 10.41 -1.24
CA CYS A 90 -4.63 10.81 -0.19
C CYS A 90 -5.85 11.54 -0.78
N SER A 91 -5.60 12.50 -1.66
CA SER A 91 -6.65 13.33 -2.27
C SER A 91 -7.64 12.48 -3.07
N ASP A 92 -7.13 11.57 -3.90
CA ASP A 92 -7.96 10.69 -4.71
C ASP A 92 -8.69 9.63 -3.88
N PHE A 93 -8.07 9.05 -2.85
CA PHE A 93 -8.79 8.14 -1.96
C PHE A 93 -9.92 8.85 -1.23
N ILE A 94 -9.73 10.08 -0.76
CA ILE A 94 -10.79 10.89 -0.15
C ILE A 94 -11.94 11.13 -1.14
N MET A 95 -11.62 11.44 -2.40
CA MET A 95 -12.65 11.59 -3.44
C MET A 95 -13.37 10.27 -3.71
N SER A 96 -12.63 9.16 -3.81
CA SER A 96 -13.19 7.83 -4.01
C SER A 96 -14.17 7.46 -2.91
N THR A 97 -13.81 7.61 -1.62
CA THR A 97 -14.68 7.24 -0.50
C THR A 97 -15.93 8.13 -0.36
N ARG A 98 -15.92 9.35 -0.92
CA ARG A 98 -17.08 10.26 -0.93
C ARG A 98 -18.04 10.03 -2.10
N LEU A 99 -17.54 9.47 -3.20
CA LEU A 99 -18.30 9.27 -4.44
C LEU A 99 -18.93 7.87 -4.55
N VAL A 100 -18.69 7.01 -3.56
CA VAL A 100 -19.25 5.65 -3.53
C VAL A 100 -20.78 5.71 -3.55
N PRO A 101 -21.44 5.07 -4.53
CA PRO A 101 -22.89 4.96 -4.54
C PRO A 101 -23.40 4.17 -3.32
N ASN A 102 -24.56 4.56 -2.78
CA ASN A 102 -25.21 3.86 -1.66
C ASN A 102 -25.59 2.39 -1.96
N THR A 103 -25.50 1.97 -3.22
CA THR A 103 -25.76 0.59 -3.66
C THR A 103 -24.54 -0.32 -3.50
N VAL A 104 -23.35 0.24 -3.29
CA VAL A 104 -22.11 -0.51 -3.08
C VAL A 104 -22.08 -1.02 -1.64
N ASP A 105 -21.68 -2.28 -1.45
CA ASP A 105 -21.49 -2.83 -0.11
C ASP A 105 -20.41 -2.02 0.63
N ILE A 106 -20.68 -1.63 1.87
CA ILE A 106 -19.76 -0.82 2.67
C ILE A 106 -18.44 -1.54 2.97
N HIS A 107 -18.41 -2.87 2.84
CA HIS A 107 -17.18 -3.65 2.95
C HIS A 107 -16.29 -3.52 1.69
N GLU A 108 -16.85 -3.20 0.51
CA GLU A 108 -16.08 -3.01 -0.73
C GLU A 108 -15.20 -1.74 -0.72
N ILE A 109 -15.48 -0.80 0.19
CA ILE A 109 -14.72 0.45 0.33
C ILE A 109 -13.60 0.36 1.38
N TRP A 110 -13.46 -0.80 2.04
CA TRP A 110 -12.43 -1.06 3.05
C TRP A 110 -11.02 -0.76 2.52
N GLU A 111 -10.69 -1.20 1.30
CA GLU A 111 -9.35 -1.03 0.73
C GLU A 111 -9.02 0.44 0.48
N ALA A 112 -10.01 1.26 0.07
CA ALA A 112 -9.80 2.69 -0.14
C ALA A 112 -9.43 3.40 1.19
N TRP A 113 -10.09 3.03 2.30
CA TRP A 113 -9.73 3.53 3.62
C TRP A 113 -8.38 3.01 4.11
N TYR A 114 -8.06 1.74 3.86
CA TYR A 114 -6.76 1.15 4.20
C TYR A 114 -5.61 1.89 3.51
N LEU A 115 -5.75 2.13 2.20
CA LEU A 115 -4.71 2.80 1.42
C LEU A 115 -4.67 4.31 1.67
N LEU A 116 -5.79 4.96 2.01
CA LEU A 116 -5.79 6.34 2.50
C LEU A 116 -4.99 6.45 3.80
N ALA A 117 -5.24 5.56 4.76
CA ALA A 117 -4.53 5.54 6.03
C ALA A 117 -3.03 5.29 5.85
N LEU A 118 -2.67 4.34 4.97
CA LEU A 118 -1.29 4.09 4.59
C LEU A 118 -0.64 5.31 3.93
N SER A 119 -1.35 6.02 3.05
CA SER A 119 -0.84 7.23 2.39
C SER A 119 -0.53 8.33 3.42
N HIS A 120 -1.43 8.55 4.40
CA HIS A 120 -1.16 9.46 5.52
C HIS A 120 0.00 8.98 6.40
N TYR A 121 0.12 7.67 6.64
CA TYR A 121 1.25 7.10 7.37
C TYR A 121 2.59 7.38 6.67
N LEU A 122 2.66 7.21 5.35
CA LEU A 122 3.85 7.48 4.54
C LEU A 122 4.20 8.98 4.48
N LEU A 123 3.23 9.86 4.77
CA LEU A 123 3.45 11.30 4.94
C LEU A 123 3.89 11.69 6.36
N GLY A 124 3.91 10.75 7.30
CA GLY A 124 4.12 11.04 8.73
C GLY A 124 2.92 11.71 9.40
N GLU A 125 1.76 11.78 8.74
CA GLU A 125 0.52 12.36 9.25
C GLU A 125 -0.23 11.32 10.11
N TYR A 126 0.41 10.84 11.18
CA TYR A 126 -0.06 9.69 11.95
C TYR A 126 -1.45 9.87 12.56
N GLU A 127 -1.84 11.09 12.93
CA GLU A 127 -3.19 11.39 13.43
C GLU A 127 -4.26 11.10 12.36
N LYS A 128 -4.06 11.61 11.13
CA LYS A 128 -4.97 11.35 10.00
C LYS A 128 -4.96 9.87 9.61
N ALA A 129 -3.79 9.23 9.68
CA ALA A 129 -3.66 7.80 9.44
C ALA A 129 -4.47 7.00 10.47
N ALA A 130 -4.43 7.36 11.76
CA ALA A 130 -5.20 6.70 12.81
C ALA A 130 -6.71 6.83 12.59
N ASP A 131 -7.20 8.01 12.22
CA ASP A 131 -8.62 8.24 11.92
C ASP A 131 -9.10 7.41 10.71
N ALA A 132 -8.29 7.37 9.64
CA ALA A 132 -8.59 6.57 8.46
C ALA A 132 -8.52 5.06 8.77
N TYR A 133 -7.54 4.61 9.55
CA TYR A 133 -7.45 3.21 9.99
C TYR A 133 -8.58 2.81 10.93
N LYS A 134 -9.05 3.71 11.80
CA LYS A 134 -10.22 3.46 12.65
C LYS A 134 -11.46 3.18 11.80
N THR A 135 -11.67 3.97 10.75
CA THR A 135 -12.76 3.77 9.79
C THR A 135 -12.56 2.45 9.04
N CYS A 136 -11.37 2.22 8.47
CA CYS A 136 -10.98 0.96 7.83
C CYS A 136 -11.26 -0.26 8.72
N TYR A 137 -10.83 -0.23 9.98
CA TYR A 137 -11.00 -1.32 10.95
C TYR A 137 -12.49 -1.60 11.23
N SER A 138 -13.33 -0.57 11.30
CA SER A 138 -14.79 -0.75 11.49
C SER A 138 -15.49 -1.37 10.29
N LEU A 139 -14.90 -1.27 9.10
CA LEU A 139 -15.41 -1.84 7.85
C LEU A 139 -14.83 -3.21 7.52
N ALA A 140 -13.79 -3.65 8.24
CA ALA A 140 -13.12 -4.92 7.97
C ALA A 140 -14.08 -6.10 8.15
N HIS A 141 -14.08 -7.02 7.19
CA HIS A 141 -14.89 -8.24 7.23
C HIS A 141 -14.00 -9.48 7.08
N GLY A 142 -14.39 -10.59 7.72
CA GLY A 142 -13.63 -11.83 7.64
C GLY A 142 -12.17 -11.67 8.11
N ASP A 143 -11.22 -11.99 7.22
CA ASP A 143 -9.78 -11.93 7.54
C ASP A 143 -9.11 -10.58 7.25
N ASP A 144 -9.85 -9.58 6.75
CA ASP A 144 -9.34 -8.22 6.48
C ASP A 144 -8.82 -7.52 7.74
N ILE A 145 -9.37 -7.94 8.90
CA ILE A 145 -8.93 -7.46 10.21
C ILE A 145 -7.45 -7.73 10.45
N ILE A 146 -6.90 -8.83 9.91
CA ILE A 146 -5.49 -9.19 10.02
C ILE A 146 -4.62 -8.16 9.29
N THR A 147 -4.98 -7.84 8.06
CA THR A 147 -4.25 -6.88 7.22
C THR A 147 -4.31 -5.47 7.83
N THR A 148 -5.49 -5.08 8.33
CA THR A 148 -5.71 -3.74 8.93
C THR A 148 -4.93 -3.55 10.23
N THR A 149 -4.98 -4.55 11.12
CA THR A 149 -4.51 -4.39 12.51
C THR A 149 -3.03 -4.04 12.59
N GLY A 150 -2.19 -4.59 11.71
CA GLY A 150 -0.73 -4.40 11.83
C GLY A 150 -0.29 -2.96 11.59
N TRP A 151 -0.79 -2.33 10.53
CA TRP A 151 -0.50 -0.93 10.24
C TRP A 151 -1.22 0.03 11.19
N TYR A 152 -2.44 -0.31 11.60
CA TYR A 152 -3.17 0.51 12.57
C TYR A 152 -2.46 0.50 13.94
N TRP A 153 -2.06 -0.67 14.43
CA TRP A 153 -1.25 -0.82 15.64
C TRP A 153 0.04 -0.01 15.55
N SER A 154 0.76 -0.13 14.43
CA SER A 154 1.99 0.63 14.17
C SER A 154 1.76 2.14 14.27
N THR A 155 0.65 2.62 13.70
CA THR A 155 0.26 4.04 13.74
C THR A 155 -0.05 4.51 15.16
N LEU A 156 -0.87 3.76 15.90
CA LEU A 156 -1.23 4.09 17.28
C LEU A 156 -0.02 4.10 18.20
N MET A 157 0.89 3.15 18.04
CA MET A 157 2.12 3.09 18.81
C MET A 157 3.07 4.25 18.51
N ARG A 158 3.18 4.68 17.24
CA ARG A 158 3.92 5.90 16.86
C ARG A 158 3.34 7.17 17.48
N LEU A 159 2.03 7.21 17.73
CA LEU A 159 1.32 8.27 18.46
C LEU A 159 1.39 8.13 20.00
N GLY A 160 1.96 7.04 20.53
CA GLY A 160 1.97 6.76 21.97
C GLY A 160 0.63 6.26 22.54
N ARG A 161 -0.35 5.95 21.69
CA ARG A 161 -1.71 5.49 22.04
C ARG A 161 -1.74 3.98 22.33
N LYS A 162 -0.99 3.56 23.34
CA LYS A 162 -0.76 2.13 23.66
C LYS A 162 -2.04 1.36 23.98
N GLU A 163 -2.94 1.95 24.77
CA GLU A 163 -4.20 1.31 25.16
C GLU A 163 -5.09 1.03 23.94
N GLU A 164 -5.21 2.00 23.02
CA GLU A 164 -5.96 1.79 21.77
C GLU A 164 -5.32 0.70 20.90
N ALA A 165 -3.99 0.66 20.83
CA ALA A 165 -3.25 -0.35 20.10
C ALA A 165 -3.49 -1.76 20.69
N GLU A 166 -3.51 -1.89 22.02
CA GLU A 166 -3.82 -3.13 22.71
C GLU A 166 -5.26 -3.59 22.47
N ASN A 167 -6.22 -2.66 22.46
CA ASN A 167 -7.63 -2.96 22.23
C ASN A 167 -7.90 -3.57 20.86
N ILE A 168 -7.33 -3.01 19.78
CA ILE A 168 -7.49 -3.59 18.44
C ILE A 168 -6.77 -4.94 18.32
N LEU A 169 -5.63 -5.08 18.99
CA LEU A 169 -4.83 -6.30 18.96
C LEU A 169 -5.44 -7.43 19.81
N ALA A 170 -6.37 -7.12 20.72
CA ALA A 170 -7.09 -8.09 21.53
C ALA A 170 -7.98 -9.03 20.70
N PHE A 171 -8.51 -8.55 19.57
CA PHE A 171 -9.35 -9.35 18.65
C PHE A 171 -8.57 -10.39 17.85
N ILE A 172 -7.24 -10.31 17.85
CA ILE A 172 -6.37 -11.25 17.16
C ILE A 172 -6.13 -12.46 18.06
N THR A 173 -6.60 -13.64 17.61
CA THR A 173 -6.48 -14.92 18.32
C THR A 173 -5.62 -15.93 17.54
N LYS A 174 -5.13 -16.98 18.21
CA LYS A 174 -4.26 -17.99 17.58
C LYS A 174 -5.00 -18.92 16.61
N ASP A 175 -6.30 -19.04 16.76
CA ASP A 175 -7.19 -19.96 16.05
C ASP A 175 -7.92 -19.31 14.85
N MET A 176 -7.60 -18.05 14.54
CA MET A 176 -8.15 -17.37 13.36
C MET A 176 -7.85 -18.14 12.08
N LYS A 177 -8.86 -18.25 11.22
CA LYS A 177 -8.73 -18.82 9.87
C LYS A 177 -8.64 -17.69 8.87
N PHE A 178 -7.66 -17.77 7.98
CA PHE A 178 -7.38 -16.73 6.99
C PHE A 178 -6.75 -17.34 5.74
N GLU A 179 -6.81 -16.62 4.63
CA GLU A 179 -6.15 -17.04 3.39
C GLU A 179 -4.63 -17.01 3.55
N ALA A 180 -3.91 -17.95 2.93
CA ALA A 180 -2.44 -18.04 3.04
C ALA A 180 -1.70 -16.74 2.69
N SER A 181 -2.28 -15.89 1.84
CA SER A 181 -1.76 -14.57 1.48
C SER A 181 -1.71 -13.56 2.65
N ARG A 182 -2.44 -13.82 3.75
CA ARG A 182 -2.41 -12.97 4.97
C ARG A 182 -1.32 -13.40 5.95
N GLU A 183 -0.60 -14.49 5.70
CA GLU A 183 0.38 -15.03 6.66
C GLU A 183 1.48 -14.01 7.00
N ALA A 184 1.94 -13.21 6.03
CA ALA A 184 2.91 -12.16 6.32
C ALA A 184 2.37 -11.10 7.30
N TYR A 185 1.11 -10.68 7.15
CA TYR A 185 0.47 -9.77 8.11
C TYR A 185 0.23 -10.45 9.46
N PHE A 186 -0.33 -11.66 9.46
CA PHE A 186 -0.63 -12.35 10.71
C PHE A 186 0.63 -12.65 11.53
N SER A 187 1.75 -13.00 10.88
CA SER A 187 3.02 -13.20 11.57
C SER A 187 3.53 -11.95 12.31
N THR A 188 3.29 -10.74 11.80
CA THR A 188 3.66 -9.50 12.53
C THR A 188 2.75 -9.28 13.72
N LEU A 189 1.47 -9.66 13.63
CA LEU A 189 0.56 -9.63 14.77
C LEU A 189 0.99 -10.62 15.86
N ARG A 190 1.45 -11.83 15.50
CA ARG A 190 2.02 -12.78 16.48
C ARG A 190 3.19 -12.16 17.25
N MET A 191 4.04 -11.40 16.55
CA MET A 191 5.13 -10.64 17.17
C MET A 191 4.61 -9.53 18.08
N PHE A 192 3.65 -8.71 17.62
CA PHE A 192 3.05 -7.64 18.44
C PHE A 192 2.35 -8.18 19.69
N LYS A 193 1.77 -9.39 19.62
CA LYS A 193 1.18 -10.11 20.77
C LYS A 193 2.22 -10.70 21.73
N GLY A 194 3.51 -10.70 21.36
CA GLY A 194 4.58 -11.37 22.10
C GLY A 194 4.48 -12.89 22.07
N TRP A 195 3.76 -13.48 21.11
CA TRP A 195 3.69 -14.95 20.95
C TRP A 195 4.92 -15.52 20.27
N VAL A 196 5.63 -14.69 19.52
CA VAL A 196 6.84 -15.01 18.76
C VAL A 196 7.78 -13.80 18.90
N SER A 197 9.09 -14.03 18.97
CA SER A 197 10.06 -12.92 19.08
C SER A 197 10.25 -12.20 17.74
N PRO A 198 10.78 -10.96 17.73
CA PRO A 198 11.18 -10.29 16.50
C PRO A 198 12.19 -11.10 15.68
N GLU A 199 13.13 -11.79 16.33
CA GLU A 199 14.16 -12.63 15.69
C GLU A 199 13.54 -13.85 15.00
N ASP A 200 12.64 -14.55 15.68
CA ASP A 200 11.89 -15.69 15.11
C ASP A 200 10.97 -15.25 13.96
N THR A 201 10.46 -14.02 14.02
CA THR A 201 9.66 -13.42 12.95
C THR A 201 10.55 -13.05 11.76
N GLU A 202 11.74 -12.49 12.00
CA GLU A 202 12.72 -12.15 10.97
C GLU A 202 13.29 -13.40 10.28
N ALA A 203 13.47 -14.51 11.00
CA ALA A 203 13.93 -15.78 10.44
C ALA A 203 13.02 -16.30 9.31
N GLN A 204 11.72 -15.98 9.36
CA GLN A 204 10.74 -16.33 8.32
C GLN A 204 10.88 -15.47 7.05
N CYS A 205 11.72 -14.43 7.04
CA CYS A 205 12.00 -13.60 5.87
C CYS A 205 13.12 -14.16 4.98
N ASN A 206 13.78 -15.25 5.38
CA ASN A 206 14.85 -15.90 4.62
C ASN A 206 14.30 -16.77 3.49
N MET A 207 13.45 -16.18 2.66
CA MET A 207 12.79 -16.82 1.53
C MET A 207 13.10 -16.07 0.23
N PRO A 208 13.35 -16.79 -0.88
CA PRO A 208 13.69 -16.16 -2.15
C PRO A 208 12.48 -15.40 -2.74
N ASP A 209 12.76 -14.24 -3.35
CA ASP A 209 11.88 -13.38 -4.18
C ASP A 209 10.38 -13.35 -3.84
N CYS A 210 10.05 -13.06 -2.58
CA CYS A 210 8.66 -12.84 -2.15
C CYS A 210 8.44 -11.41 -1.69
N LYS A 211 7.47 -10.70 -2.28
CA LYS A 211 7.07 -9.34 -1.87
C LYS A 211 6.64 -9.25 -0.41
N ASP A 212 6.08 -10.33 0.12
CA ASP A 212 5.45 -10.34 1.44
C ASP A 212 6.47 -10.20 2.58
N LYS A 213 7.75 -10.54 2.33
CA LYS A 213 8.82 -10.39 3.33
C LYS A 213 9.04 -8.92 3.71
N PHE A 214 8.87 -7.99 2.78
CA PHE A 214 9.14 -6.57 3.04
C PHE A 214 8.11 -5.95 3.99
N THR A 215 6.86 -6.37 3.92
CA THR A 215 5.83 -5.98 4.91
C THR A 215 6.22 -6.47 6.31
N ARG A 216 6.68 -7.72 6.42
CA ARG A 216 7.12 -8.29 7.70
C ARG A 216 8.38 -7.59 8.24
N LEU A 217 9.39 -7.41 7.40
CA LEU A 217 10.63 -6.70 7.76
C LEU A 217 10.34 -5.27 8.21
N TYR A 218 9.48 -4.54 7.50
CA TYR A 218 9.14 -3.18 7.92
C TYR A 218 8.43 -3.16 9.28
N ALA A 219 7.50 -4.08 9.53
CA ALA A 219 6.86 -4.21 10.84
C ALA A 219 7.86 -4.53 11.96
N ILE A 220 8.87 -5.38 11.70
CA ILE A 220 9.97 -5.66 12.64
C ILE A 220 10.79 -4.40 12.92
N SER A 221 11.20 -3.67 11.88
CA SER A 221 11.93 -2.41 12.04
C SER A 221 11.13 -1.39 12.85
N ASN A 222 9.83 -1.29 12.57
CA ASN A 222 8.93 -0.41 13.29
C ASN A 222 8.78 -0.80 14.77
N TYR A 223 8.68 -2.10 15.05
CA TYR A 223 8.64 -2.62 16.41
C TYR A 223 9.90 -2.23 17.19
N TYR A 224 11.09 -2.50 16.65
CA TYR A 224 12.35 -2.10 17.26
C TYR A 224 12.45 -0.59 17.48
N TYR A 225 11.97 0.21 16.52
CA TYR A 225 11.92 1.67 16.67
C TYR A 225 11.06 2.08 17.87
N ILE A 226 9.85 1.54 17.96
CA ILE A 226 8.88 1.86 19.03
C ILE A 226 9.38 1.40 20.40
N THR A 227 10.14 0.31 20.48
CA THR A 227 10.71 -0.21 21.73
C THR A 227 12.05 0.45 22.10
N GLY A 228 12.59 1.31 21.24
CA GLY A 228 13.82 2.09 21.50
C GLY A 228 15.10 1.43 21.00
N ASP A 229 15.03 0.29 20.32
CA ASP A 229 16.17 -0.38 19.68
C ASP A 229 16.43 0.18 18.28
N LEU A 230 17.02 1.38 18.24
CA LEU A 230 17.32 2.07 16.99
C LEU A 230 18.35 1.34 16.13
N GLU A 231 19.26 0.59 16.74
CA GLU A 231 20.29 -0.17 16.03
C GLU A 231 19.65 -1.26 15.17
N ASN A 232 18.83 -2.13 15.77
CA ASN A 232 18.14 -3.17 15.01
C ASN A 232 17.10 -2.59 14.06
N SER A 233 16.41 -1.51 14.45
CA SER A 233 15.47 -0.83 13.56
C SER A 233 16.14 -0.37 12.26
N ASN A 234 17.31 0.27 12.37
CA ASN A 234 18.06 0.77 11.21
C ASN A 234 18.68 -0.39 10.40
N ARG A 235 19.22 -1.43 11.05
CA ARG A 235 19.73 -2.64 10.39
C ARG A 235 18.67 -3.27 9.49
N VAL A 236 17.43 -3.42 9.98
CA VAL A 236 16.34 -4.04 9.22
C VAL A 236 15.89 -3.14 8.06
N ILE A 237 15.89 -1.81 8.23
CA ILE A 237 15.66 -0.88 7.11
C ILE A 237 16.71 -1.08 6.02
N ASP A 238 18.00 -1.08 6.38
CA ASP A 238 19.08 -1.22 5.41
C ASP A 238 18.96 -2.54 4.64
N ARG A 239 18.60 -3.62 5.33
CA ARG A 239 18.28 -4.92 4.72
C ARG A 239 17.11 -4.83 3.73
N ILE A 240 16.02 -4.14 4.06
CA ILE A 240 14.89 -3.95 3.14
C ILE A 240 15.35 -3.25 1.86
N LEU A 241 16.14 -2.17 2.00
CA LEU A 241 16.58 -1.36 0.87
C LEU A 241 17.56 -2.12 -0.04
N GLU A 242 18.42 -2.96 0.55
CA GLU A 242 19.34 -3.83 -0.18
C GLU A 242 18.60 -4.96 -0.90
N GLU A 243 17.69 -5.68 -0.21
CA GLU A 243 17.04 -6.88 -0.76
C GLU A 243 15.86 -6.57 -1.70
N ALA A 244 15.20 -5.42 -1.59
CA ALA A 244 14.08 -5.06 -2.47
C ALA A 244 14.53 -4.86 -3.91
N GLY A 245 15.72 -4.27 -4.08
CA GLY A 245 16.26 -3.90 -5.37
C GLY A 245 15.25 -3.14 -6.25
N PRO A 246 15.43 -3.17 -7.58
CA PRO A 246 14.55 -2.46 -8.50
C PRO A 246 13.25 -3.23 -8.81
N GLN A 247 13.03 -4.40 -8.20
CA GLN A 247 11.86 -5.24 -8.45
C GLN A 247 10.70 -4.91 -7.51
N TRP A 248 11.00 -4.65 -6.24
CA TRP A 248 10.00 -4.52 -5.17
C TRP A 248 9.79 -3.08 -4.72
N TRP A 249 10.17 -2.11 -5.53
CA TRP A 249 10.12 -0.68 -5.18
C TRP A 249 8.70 -0.16 -4.84
N MET A 250 7.64 -0.85 -5.27
CA MET A 250 6.24 -0.48 -4.99
C MET A 250 5.69 -1.04 -3.69
N VAL A 251 6.35 -2.03 -3.09
CA VAL A 251 5.77 -2.73 -1.94
C VAL A 251 5.77 -1.80 -0.73
N PHE A 252 4.68 -1.81 0.03
CA PHE A 252 4.47 -0.83 1.10
C PHE A 252 5.57 -0.84 2.16
N GLY A 253 6.12 -2.01 2.49
CA GLY A 253 7.26 -2.12 3.40
C GLY A 253 8.53 -1.42 2.90
N TYR A 254 8.77 -1.42 1.58
CA TYR A 254 9.90 -0.69 0.99
C TYR A 254 9.66 0.83 0.98
N LEU A 255 8.47 1.26 0.56
CA LEU A 255 8.09 2.68 0.58
C LEU A 255 8.27 3.27 1.99
N ALA A 256 7.75 2.57 3.00
CA ALA A 256 7.82 3.01 4.38
C ALA A 256 9.25 2.97 4.95
N ALA A 257 10.05 1.97 4.60
CA ALA A 257 11.47 1.91 4.97
C ALA A 257 12.26 3.09 4.41
N MET A 258 12.00 3.47 3.15
CA MET A 258 12.63 4.63 2.51
C MET A 258 12.24 5.96 3.16
N VAL A 259 10.95 6.14 3.48
CA VAL A 259 10.45 7.31 4.21
C VAL A 259 11.14 7.41 5.57
N ASP A 260 11.16 6.33 6.35
CA ASP A 260 11.80 6.30 7.66
C ASP A 260 13.31 6.56 7.57
N LYS A 261 14.02 5.95 6.60
CA LYS A 261 15.46 6.17 6.40
C LYS A 261 15.76 7.64 6.14
N LYS A 262 14.97 8.29 5.27
CA LYS A 262 15.11 9.71 4.94
C LYS A 262 14.80 10.60 6.13
N ALA A 263 13.74 10.31 6.88
CA ALA A 263 13.37 11.09 8.06
C ALA A 263 14.46 11.04 9.14
N ARG A 264 15.00 9.84 9.41
CA ARG A 264 16.05 9.62 10.43
C ARG A 264 17.41 10.19 10.04
N SER A 265 17.71 10.29 8.74
CA SER A 265 18.98 10.87 8.26
C SER A 265 19.00 12.41 8.32
N ASN A 266 17.83 13.05 8.47
CA ASN A 266 17.67 14.49 8.56
C ASN A 266 17.40 15.00 9.99
N ALA A 267 17.36 14.10 10.97
CA ALA A 267 17.15 14.39 12.39
C ALA A 267 18.50 14.47 13.13
#